data_AF-A0A3C1H9F3-F1
#
_entry.id   AF-A0A3C1H9F3-F1
#
_cell.length_a   1.000
_cell.length_b   1.000
_cell.length_c   1.000
_cell.angle_alpha   90.00
_cell.angle_beta   90.00
_cell.angle_gamma   90.00
#
_symmetry.space_group_name_H-M   'P 1'
#
loop_
_entity.id
_entity.type
_entity.pdbx_description
1 polymer ?
#
loop_
_entity_poly.entity_id
_entity_poly.type
_entity_poly.pdbx_seq_one_letter_code
_entity_poly.pdbx_strand_id
1 'polypeptide(L)'
;SGAWVGGVSDNGYNGSFPVDSVDGVDPGKFYYKPNNPVPAAAPDAGSDMSVGRWPSHYIAVDPNLAVGVTATGGPTDWTVTVQTATAHYLKPGDWVNLYVPVASGGPSPYTGRWMISATGTDRKVFTFRYLGSNPGVPYWLGSAFVGVPYQGTGIDGGRDAVMEGCLILNTRVGGPYHDTYASKSISVRNNRYRGVVTGPYQNMGGVASGIVPTGPVGPPPQTGLIHGDGAGGGDPLLATFMTAREHHFSIGQWVKVTQAKVGGVPEPDGSYNGRHRISSIPSPTSFSYVMSVTPAANADVGSGNAAALWQVEELHVERNLIEIIPYINDSGVPTGIRFGGTLPTDFTGCTIYQHVALNGNVIRFIDQRSDAASLGVDASFCETLNVSQNSVSLGAANPILASGSTHVKYFENMKEDGTFLQGSSAGVVQPEVRTVVEEALILALL
;
A
#
# COMPACT_ATOMS: atom_id res chain seq x y z
N SER A 1 -6.17 -0.76 -19.97
CA SER A 1 -5.66 -1.43 -21.18
C SER A 1 -6.48 -0.98 -22.38
N GLY A 2 -5.92 -1.10 -23.58
CA GLY A 2 -6.65 -1.00 -24.83
C GLY A 2 -6.37 -2.23 -25.71
N ALA A 3 -6.61 -2.12 -27.02
CA ALA A 3 -6.37 -3.17 -28.00
C ALA A 3 -4.93 -3.68 -28.00
N TRP A 4 -4.74 -4.99 -28.10
CA TRP A 4 -3.41 -5.59 -28.32
C TRP A 4 -3.30 -6.02 -29.78
N VAL A 5 -2.10 -5.96 -30.34
CA VAL A 5 -1.85 -6.44 -31.71
C VAL A 5 -0.58 -7.28 -31.67
N GLY A 6 -0.70 -8.59 -31.87
CA GLY A 6 0.44 -9.51 -31.80
C GLY A 6 1.11 -9.54 -30.43
N GLY A 7 0.35 -9.39 -29.34
CA GLY A 7 0.88 -9.37 -27.99
C GLY A 7 1.60 -8.06 -27.60
N VAL A 8 1.38 -6.96 -28.34
CA VAL A 8 1.94 -5.63 -28.01
C VAL A 8 0.84 -4.59 -27.79
N SER A 9 0.89 -3.85 -26.67
CA SER A 9 -0.04 -2.75 -26.36
C SER A 9 0.35 -1.39 -26.94
N ASP A 10 1.61 -1.24 -27.35
CA ASP A 10 2.07 -0.04 -28.05
C ASP A 10 1.75 -0.19 -29.55
N ASN A 11 0.53 0.17 -29.93
CA ASN A 11 0.05 0.08 -31.30
C ASN A 11 -0.89 1.26 -31.60
N GLY A 12 -1.19 1.48 -32.89
CA GLY A 12 -1.99 2.62 -33.32
C GLY A 12 -3.45 2.62 -32.86
N TYR A 13 -4.02 1.50 -32.38
CA TYR A 13 -5.40 1.48 -31.87
C TYR A 13 -5.55 2.14 -30.49
N ASN A 14 -4.47 2.25 -29.73
CA ASN A 14 -4.48 2.73 -28.36
C ASN A 14 -4.10 4.21 -28.26
N GLY A 15 -4.83 4.95 -27.43
CA GLY A 15 -4.61 6.38 -27.21
C GLY A 15 -5.92 7.16 -27.20
N SER A 16 -5.80 8.49 -27.23
CA SER A 16 -6.93 9.40 -27.38
C SER A 16 -7.21 9.71 -28.84
N PHE A 17 -8.40 9.35 -29.29
CA PHE A 17 -8.87 9.67 -30.62
C PHE A 17 -10.18 10.44 -30.53
N PRO A 18 -10.35 11.51 -31.33
CA PRO A 18 -11.68 12.05 -31.53
C PRO A 18 -12.57 10.95 -32.12
N VAL A 19 -13.80 10.86 -31.64
CA VAL A 19 -14.83 10.08 -32.31
C VAL A 19 -15.17 10.82 -33.60
N ASP A 20 -14.87 10.21 -34.74
CA ASP A 20 -15.15 10.76 -36.08
C ASP A 20 -16.66 10.75 -36.35
N SER A 21 -17.32 9.64 -36.01
CA SER A 21 -18.77 9.48 -36.10
C SER A 21 -19.26 8.38 -35.18
N VAL A 22 -20.55 8.42 -34.84
CA VAL A 22 -21.28 7.30 -34.21
C VAL A 22 -22.12 6.64 -35.30
N ASP A 23 -22.24 5.32 -35.28
CA ASP A 23 -23.10 4.61 -36.21
C ASP A 23 -24.56 5.03 -35.99
N GLY A 24 -25.24 5.46 -37.06
CA GLY A 24 -26.61 5.98 -37.00
C GLY A 24 -27.68 4.91 -36.76
N VAL A 25 -27.32 3.63 -36.83
CA VAL A 25 -28.20 2.47 -36.63
C VAL A 25 -27.85 1.77 -35.31
N ASP A 26 -26.58 1.63 -34.99
CA ASP A 26 -26.09 0.98 -33.77
C ASP A 26 -25.42 2.00 -32.83
N PRO A 27 -26.14 2.51 -31.80
CA PRO A 27 -25.59 3.52 -30.90
C PRO A 27 -24.41 3.01 -30.04
N GLY A 28 -24.13 1.70 -30.04
CA GLY A 28 -22.96 1.11 -29.40
C GLY A 28 -21.69 1.14 -30.26
N LYS A 29 -21.78 1.54 -31.54
CA LYS A 29 -20.65 1.61 -32.47
C LYS A 29 -20.24 3.05 -32.74
N PHE A 30 -18.94 3.28 -32.75
CA PHE A 30 -18.34 4.55 -33.12
C PHE A 30 -17.10 4.30 -33.97
N TYR A 31 -16.76 5.29 -34.78
CA TYR A 31 -15.62 5.27 -35.67
C TYR A 31 -14.61 6.30 -35.21
N TYR A 32 -13.33 5.95 -35.29
CA TYR A 32 -12.21 6.84 -35.02
C TYR A 32 -11.05 6.48 -35.93
N LYS A 33 -10.09 7.40 -36.08
CA LYS A 33 -8.85 7.16 -36.82
C LYS A 33 -7.75 6.73 -35.85
N PRO A 34 -7.22 5.50 -35.95
CA PRO A 34 -6.03 5.06 -35.21
C PRO A 34 -4.83 5.97 -35.50
N ASN A 35 -3.85 5.95 -34.59
CA ASN A 35 -2.61 6.71 -34.75
C ASN A 35 -1.75 6.18 -35.91
N ASN A 36 -0.84 7.01 -36.43
CA ASN A 36 0.10 6.64 -37.49
C ASN A 36 1.35 5.95 -36.90
N PRO A 37 1.77 4.76 -37.37
CA PRO A 37 1.17 3.97 -38.45
C PRO A 37 -0.16 3.32 -38.05
N VAL A 38 -1.12 3.40 -38.98
CA VAL A 38 -2.41 2.70 -38.86
C VAL A 38 -2.10 1.21 -38.70
N PRO A 39 -2.64 0.53 -37.65
CA PRO A 39 -2.39 -0.88 -37.45
C PRO A 39 -2.82 -1.70 -38.66
N ALA A 40 -1.91 -2.55 -39.16
CA ALA A 40 -2.17 -3.41 -40.31
C ALA A 40 -2.90 -4.72 -39.94
N ALA A 41 -2.91 -5.09 -38.66
CA ALA A 41 -3.57 -6.29 -38.14
C ALA A 41 -4.69 -5.89 -37.18
N ALA A 42 -5.74 -6.71 -37.11
CA ALA A 42 -6.83 -6.52 -36.16
C ALA A 42 -6.34 -6.72 -34.71
N PRO A 43 -7.05 -6.18 -33.71
CA PRO A 43 -6.76 -6.47 -32.31
C PRO A 43 -6.84 -7.97 -31.98
N ASP A 44 -5.95 -8.45 -31.11
CA ASP A 44 -5.93 -9.83 -30.63
C ASP A 44 -7.27 -10.18 -29.96
N ALA A 45 -7.74 -11.41 -30.15
CA ALA A 45 -8.98 -11.88 -29.53
C ALA A 45 -8.92 -11.77 -28.00
N GLY A 46 -9.97 -11.22 -27.40
CA GLY A 46 -10.03 -10.97 -25.95
C GLY A 46 -9.40 -9.65 -25.49
N SER A 47 -8.85 -8.84 -26.42
CA SER A 47 -8.43 -7.48 -26.09
C SER A 47 -9.62 -6.62 -25.65
N ASP A 48 -9.53 -6.06 -24.44
CA ASP A 48 -10.55 -5.14 -23.92
C ASP A 48 -10.22 -3.69 -24.35
N MET A 49 -11.13 -3.05 -25.10
CA MET A 49 -11.03 -1.62 -25.41
C MET A 49 -11.98 -0.82 -24.53
N SER A 50 -11.43 0.04 -23.68
CA SER A 50 -12.25 0.95 -22.87
C SER A 50 -12.46 2.28 -23.60
N VAL A 51 -13.72 2.71 -23.72
CA VAL A 51 -14.11 4.00 -24.30
C VAL A 51 -14.40 5.00 -23.19
N GLY A 52 -13.96 6.25 -23.34
CA GLY A 52 -14.28 7.32 -22.38
C GLY A 52 -13.68 7.12 -20.98
N ARG A 53 -12.63 6.30 -20.86
CA ARG A 53 -12.04 5.96 -19.57
C ARG A 53 -11.09 7.06 -19.11
N TRP A 54 -11.31 7.54 -17.89
CA TRP A 54 -10.35 8.42 -17.21
C TRP A 54 -9.07 7.63 -16.86
N PRO A 55 -7.87 8.22 -16.97
CA PRO A 55 -6.64 7.59 -16.53
C PRO A 55 -6.70 7.41 -15.02
N SER A 56 -7.06 6.19 -14.61
CA SER A 56 -7.21 5.79 -13.23
C SER A 56 -5.97 5.08 -12.67
N HIS A 57 -4.96 4.92 -13.55
CA HIS A 57 -3.61 4.48 -13.24
C HIS A 57 -2.62 5.58 -13.60
N TYR A 58 -1.44 5.47 -13.02
CA TYR A 58 -0.31 6.32 -13.40
C TYR A 58 0.11 6.03 -14.83
N ILE A 59 0.56 7.07 -15.50
CA ILE A 59 1.27 6.97 -16.76
C ILE A 59 2.73 7.27 -16.42
N ALA A 60 3.62 6.28 -16.59
CA ALA A 60 5.04 6.49 -16.35
C ALA A 60 5.58 7.58 -17.28
N VAL A 61 6.44 8.44 -16.76
CA VAL A 61 7.31 9.29 -17.58
C VAL A 61 8.42 8.40 -18.12
N ASP A 62 8.76 8.53 -19.40
CA ASP A 62 9.83 7.74 -20.01
C ASP A 62 11.16 8.10 -19.33
N PRO A 63 11.84 7.15 -18.67
CA PRO A 63 13.10 7.46 -18.00
C PRO A 63 14.23 7.77 -18.98
N ASN A 64 14.11 7.32 -20.24
CA ASN A 64 15.12 7.49 -21.28
C ASN A 64 14.87 8.73 -22.14
N LEU A 65 13.63 9.23 -22.21
CA LEU A 65 13.32 10.48 -22.88
C LEU A 65 13.06 11.60 -21.88
N ALA A 66 14.09 12.44 -21.76
CA ALA A 66 14.18 13.56 -20.85
C ALA A 66 12.91 14.42 -20.84
N VAL A 67 12.56 14.90 -19.65
CA VAL A 67 11.75 16.11 -19.53
C VAL A 67 12.62 17.27 -20.05
N GLY A 68 12.32 17.72 -21.27
CA GLY A 68 13.02 18.81 -21.93
C GLY A 68 12.56 20.15 -21.36
N VAL A 69 13.49 21.08 -21.17
CA VAL A 69 13.18 22.44 -20.72
C VAL A 69 13.72 23.42 -21.75
N THR A 70 12.87 24.30 -22.27
CA THR A 70 13.24 25.31 -23.27
C THR A 70 12.66 26.67 -22.90
N ALA A 71 13.50 27.71 -22.88
CA ALA A 71 13.04 29.08 -22.65
C ALA A 71 12.13 29.54 -23.81
N THR A 72 10.98 30.14 -23.51
CA THR A 72 9.96 30.45 -24.53
C THR A 72 9.62 31.94 -24.62
N GLY A 73 10.05 32.77 -23.67
CA GLY A 73 9.69 34.19 -23.64
C GLY A 73 10.50 35.10 -22.71
N GLY A 74 11.60 34.61 -22.11
CA GLY A 74 12.42 35.37 -21.17
C GLY A 74 13.04 34.46 -20.08
N PRO A 75 13.79 35.01 -19.10
CA PRO A 75 14.45 34.23 -18.05
C PRO A 75 13.48 33.54 -17.07
N THR A 76 12.19 33.91 -17.12
CA THR A 76 11.14 33.43 -16.21
C THR A 76 10.02 32.64 -16.88
N ASP A 77 10.13 32.40 -18.19
CA ASP A 77 9.07 31.77 -18.97
C ASP A 77 9.62 30.57 -19.76
N TRP A 78 9.27 29.39 -19.27
CA TRP A 78 9.83 28.12 -19.72
C TRP A 78 8.72 27.23 -20.25
N THR A 79 8.99 26.51 -21.32
CA THR A 79 8.20 25.38 -21.77
C THR A 79 8.88 24.12 -21.30
N VAL A 80 8.12 23.30 -20.59
CA VAL A 80 8.54 21.97 -20.15
C VAL A 80 7.86 20.95 -21.06
N THR A 81 8.66 20.08 -21.66
CA THR A 81 8.22 18.96 -22.50
C THR A 81 8.36 17.69 -21.71
N VAL A 82 7.28 16.93 -21.55
CA VAL A 82 7.27 15.65 -20.85
C VAL A 82 6.97 14.55 -21.86
N GLN A 83 7.76 13.49 -21.83
CA GLN A 83 7.46 12.27 -22.58
C GLN A 83 7.05 11.15 -21.63
N THR A 84 5.96 10.46 -21.95
CA THR A 84 5.44 9.31 -21.23
C THR A 84 5.85 8.01 -21.91
N ALA A 85 5.98 6.94 -21.11
CA ALA A 85 6.33 5.62 -21.62
C ALA A 85 5.23 5.02 -22.53
N THR A 86 3.96 5.39 -22.29
CA THR A 86 2.81 4.97 -23.07
C THR A 86 2.02 6.16 -23.58
N ALA A 87 1.26 5.99 -24.66
CA ALA A 87 0.36 7.02 -25.15
C ALA A 87 -0.69 7.41 -24.08
N HIS A 88 -1.08 8.69 -24.06
CA HIS A 88 -1.98 9.28 -23.07
C HIS A 88 -3.18 9.99 -23.71
N TYR A 89 -4.20 10.28 -22.89
CA TYR A 89 -5.45 10.90 -23.35
C TYR A 89 -5.47 12.43 -23.27
N LEU A 90 -4.34 13.04 -22.91
CA LEU A 90 -4.24 14.47 -22.67
C LEU A 90 -4.37 15.29 -23.97
N LYS A 91 -4.95 16.49 -23.87
CA LYS A 91 -5.04 17.50 -24.93
C LYS A 91 -4.71 18.92 -24.39
N PRO A 92 -4.41 19.90 -25.26
CA PRO A 92 -4.24 21.29 -24.85
C PRO A 92 -5.46 21.80 -24.07
N GLY A 93 -5.20 22.49 -22.96
CA GLY A 93 -6.21 22.98 -22.01
C GLY A 93 -6.56 22.01 -20.89
N ASP A 94 -6.18 20.73 -20.98
CA ASP A 94 -6.34 19.80 -19.86
C ASP A 94 -5.37 20.13 -18.72
N TRP A 95 -5.77 19.78 -17.50
CA TRP A 95 -4.89 19.80 -16.33
C TRP A 95 -4.32 18.42 -16.07
N VAL A 96 -3.03 18.37 -15.77
CA VAL A 96 -2.31 17.16 -15.41
C VAL A 96 -1.66 17.32 -14.05
N ASN A 97 -1.66 16.27 -13.24
CA ASN A 97 -0.84 16.19 -12.05
C ASN A 97 0.42 15.41 -12.39
N LEU A 98 1.58 16.06 -12.28
CA LEU A 98 2.88 15.48 -12.56
C LEU A 98 3.61 15.28 -11.23
N TYR A 99 4.14 14.08 -11.01
CA TYR A 99 5.05 13.78 -9.92
C TYR A 99 6.42 13.46 -10.49
N VAL A 100 7.42 14.22 -10.06
CA VAL A 100 8.84 13.98 -10.38
C VAL A 100 9.61 13.94 -9.05
N PRO A 101 10.24 12.81 -8.70
CA PRO A 101 11.10 12.76 -7.52
C PRO A 101 12.34 13.66 -7.72
N VAL A 102 12.93 14.16 -6.62
CA VAL A 102 14.28 14.71 -6.64
C VAL A 102 15.19 13.89 -5.74
N ALA A 103 16.47 13.81 -6.08
CA ALA A 103 17.43 13.08 -5.25
C ALA A 103 17.75 13.78 -3.92
N SER A 104 17.60 15.10 -3.83
CA SER A 104 17.94 15.89 -2.63
C SER A 104 16.82 15.97 -1.57
N GLY A 105 15.71 15.24 -1.74
CA GLY A 105 14.57 15.27 -0.82
C GLY A 105 13.74 16.56 -0.82
N GLY A 106 14.08 17.55 -1.65
CA GLY A 106 13.27 18.76 -1.86
C GLY A 106 12.05 18.53 -2.76
N PRO A 107 11.14 19.51 -2.89
CA PRO A 107 10.11 19.46 -3.91
C PRO A 107 10.73 19.68 -5.30
N SER A 108 10.45 18.79 -6.24
CA SER A 108 10.78 19.04 -7.66
C SER A 108 9.99 20.23 -8.17
N PRO A 109 10.59 21.17 -8.92
CA PRO A 109 9.85 22.27 -9.54
C PRO A 109 8.84 21.76 -10.57
N TYR A 110 8.98 20.52 -11.05
CA TYR A 110 8.03 19.89 -11.97
C TYR A 110 6.88 19.19 -11.25
N THR A 111 6.98 18.94 -9.94
CA THR A 111 5.92 18.27 -9.19
C THR A 111 4.78 19.24 -8.92
N GLY A 112 3.59 18.92 -9.43
CA GLY A 112 2.42 19.77 -9.26
C GLY A 112 1.38 19.61 -10.36
N ARG A 113 0.46 20.58 -10.40
CA ARG A 113 -0.62 20.63 -11.39
C ARG A 113 -0.26 21.59 -12.50
N TRP A 114 -0.36 21.13 -13.75
CA TRP A 114 0.02 21.90 -14.93
C TRP A 114 -1.09 21.89 -15.96
N MET A 115 -1.33 23.03 -16.59
CA MET A 115 -2.19 23.10 -17.76
C MET A 115 -1.37 22.79 -19.00
N ILE A 116 -1.84 21.87 -19.82
CA ILE A 116 -1.16 21.41 -21.03
C ILE A 116 -1.31 22.46 -22.12
N SER A 117 -0.20 22.87 -22.71
CA SER A 117 -0.17 23.83 -23.81
C SER A 117 -0.15 23.15 -25.17
N ALA A 118 0.54 22.01 -25.32
CA ALA A 118 0.56 21.23 -26.56
C ALA A 118 0.72 19.72 -26.29
N THR A 119 0.42 18.91 -27.30
CA THR A 119 0.67 17.46 -27.29
C THR A 119 1.33 17.01 -28.59
N GLY A 120 2.24 16.04 -28.52
CA GLY A 120 2.86 15.41 -29.68
C GLY A 120 1.86 14.57 -30.48
N THR A 121 2.24 14.25 -31.72
CA THR A 121 1.41 13.46 -32.66
C THR A 121 1.30 12.00 -32.22
N ASP A 122 2.31 11.45 -31.56
CA ASP A 122 2.33 10.09 -31.01
C ASP A 122 1.54 9.94 -29.70
N ARG A 123 1.06 11.06 -29.13
CA ARG A 123 0.39 11.13 -27.82
C ARG A 123 1.22 10.57 -26.67
N LYS A 124 2.54 10.50 -26.82
CA LYS A 124 3.49 10.23 -25.72
C LYS A 124 4.11 11.51 -25.20
N VAL A 125 4.03 12.60 -25.95
CA VAL A 125 4.60 13.89 -25.55
C VAL A 125 3.51 14.89 -25.21
N PHE A 126 3.69 15.65 -24.14
CA PHE A 126 2.94 16.87 -23.87
C PHE A 126 3.85 17.98 -23.37
N THR A 127 3.41 19.22 -23.51
CA THR A 127 4.13 20.39 -22.99
C THR A 127 3.25 21.22 -22.06
N PHE A 128 3.88 21.95 -21.15
CA PHE A 128 3.22 22.95 -20.32
C PHE A 128 4.14 24.14 -20.08
N ARG A 129 3.54 25.27 -19.69
CA ARG A 129 4.26 26.50 -19.36
C ARG A 129 4.62 26.54 -17.88
N TYR A 130 5.87 26.86 -17.57
CA TYR A 130 6.40 27.04 -16.23
C TYR A 130 6.83 28.49 -16.05
N LEU A 131 6.24 29.17 -15.07
CA LEU A 131 6.50 30.56 -14.74
C LEU A 131 7.35 30.63 -13.48
N GLY A 132 8.61 31.03 -13.60
CA GLY A 132 9.56 31.07 -12.49
C GLY A 132 11.00 31.04 -12.95
N SER A 133 11.95 31.00 -12.01
CA SER A 133 13.36 30.77 -12.32
C SER A 133 13.53 29.45 -13.09
N ASN A 134 14.58 29.34 -13.91
CA ASN A 134 14.91 28.11 -14.64
C ASN A 134 14.71 26.87 -13.74
N PRO A 135 13.78 25.95 -14.08
CA PRO A 135 13.50 24.78 -13.24
C PRO A 135 14.66 23.77 -13.26
N GLY A 136 15.67 23.97 -14.10
CA GLY A 136 16.85 23.13 -14.20
C GLY A 136 16.66 21.95 -15.14
N VAL A 137 17.47 20.91 -14.95
CA VAL A 137 17.30 19.60 -15.58
C VAL A 137 16.79 18.64 -14.50
N PRO A 138 15.73 17.85 -14.77
CA PRO A 138 15.25 16.87 -13.80
C PRO A 138 16.32 15.81 -13.57
N TYR A 139 16.60 15.54 -12.30
CA TYR A 139 17.76 14.74 -11.92
C TYR A 139 17.49 13.22 -11.87
N TRP A 140 16.24 12.75 -12.00
CA TRP A 140 15.94 11.32 -11.99
C TRP A 140 14.50 11.01 -12.47
N LEU A 141 14.32 10.05 -13.39
CA LEU A 141 13.00 9.78 -14.02
C LEU A 141 12.51 8.33 -13.87
N GLY A 142 13.17 7.47 -13.09
CA GLY A 142 12.73 6.07 -12.90
C GLY A 142 11.34 5.93 -12.26
N SER A 143 10.98 6.83 -11.36
CA SER A 143 9.68 6.81 -10.67
C SER A 143 8.79 8.04 -10.94
N ALA A 144 9.12 8.83 -11.96
CA ALA A 144 8.28 9.95 -12.38
C ALA A 144 6.99 9.45 -13.07
N PHE A 145 5.86 10.08 -12.77
CA PHE A 145 4.59 9.70 -13.36
C PHE A 145 3.61 10.87 -13.50
N VAL A 146 2.65 10.67 -14.40
CA VAL A 146 1.48 11.50 -14.60
C VAL A 146 0.26 10.82 -13.98
N GLY A 147 -0.52 11.57 -13.21
CA GLY A 147 -1.81 11.15 -12.66
C GLY A 147 -1.96 11.35 -11.15
N VAL A 148 -3.02 10.77 -10.60
CA VAL A 148 -3.30 10.72 -9.16
C VAL A 148 -3.67 9.29 -8.77
N PRO A 149 -3.35 8.85 -7.54
CA PRO A 149 -3.75 7.53 -7.07
C PRO A 149 -5.26 7.55 -6.81
N TYR A 150 -6.01 6.72 -7.52
CA TYR A 150 -7.40 6.44 -7.17
C TYR A 150 -7.47 5.25 -6.23
N GLN A 151 -8.15 5.45 -5.12
CA GLN A 151 -8.53 4.42 -4.16
C GLN A 151 -10.01 4.12 -4.39
N GLY A 152 -10.36 2.84 -4.52
CA GLY A 152 -11.73 2.42 -4.80
C GLY A 152 -12.65 2.56 -3.59
N THR A 153 -12.15 2.21 -2.42
CA THR A 153 -12.91 2.24 -1.17
C THR A 153 -11.98 2.32 0.06
N GLY A 154 -12.52 2.80 1.17
CA GLY A 154 -11.93 2.73 2.50
C GLY A 154 -13.04 2.36 3.49
N ILE A 155 -12.79 1.37 4.34
CA ILE A 155 -13.74 0.86 5.34
C ILE A 155 -13.00 0.62 6.64
N ASP A 156 -12.47 1.68 7.20
CA ASP A 156 -11.55 1.63 8.34
C ASP A 156 -12.04 2.57 9.46
N GLY A 157 -11.47 2.41 10.65
CA GLY A 157 -11.81 3.18 11.83
C GLY A 157 -13.01 2.60 12.57
N GLY A 158 -12.73 1.78 13.60
CA GLY A 158 -13.76 1.26 14.49
C GLY A 158 -13.70 -0.25 14.69
N ARG A 159 -14.86 -0.88 14.90
CA ARG A 159 -15.03 -2.32 15.11
C ARG A 159 -16.01 -2.85 14.06
N ASP A 160 -15.74 -4.06 13.59
CA ASP A 160 -16.62 -4.86 12.74
C ASP A 160 -16.91 -4.19 11.39
N ALA A 161 -15.89 -3.58 10.79
CA ALA A 161 -16.02 -3.01 9.44
C ALA A 161 -16.12 -4.14 8.41
N VAL A 162 -17.13 -4.07 7.52
CA VAL A 162 -17.37 -5.10 6.50
C VAL A 162 -17.48 -4.46 5.12
N MET A 163 -16.70 -4.98 4.18
CA MET A 163 -16.81 -4.69 2.75
C MET A 163 -17.16 -5.97 2.03
N GLU A 164 -18.37 -6.03 1.48
CA GLU A 164 -18.90 -7.23 0.86
C GLU A 164 -19.67 -6.95 -0.43
N GLY A 165 -19.49 -7.84 -1.42
CA GLY A 165 -20.27 -7.82 -2.67
C GLY A 165 -19.98 -6.61 -3.57
N CYS A 166 -18.87 -5.90 -3.35
CA CYS A 166 -18.52 -4.73 -4.14
C CYS A 166 -17.89 -5.11 -5.49
N LEU A 167 -18.18 -4.32 -6.51
CA LEU A 167 -17.48 -4.33 -7.79
C LEU A 167 -16.54 -3.12 -7.86
N ILE A 168 -15.24 -3.37 -7.82
CA ILE A 168 -14.21 -2.35 -7.91
C ILE A 168 -13.50 -2.46 -9.25
N LEU A 169 -13.57 -1.38 -10.04
CA LEU A 169 -13.04 -1.36 -11.39
C LEU A 169 -11.93 -0.34 -11.48
N ASN A 170 -10.81 -0.76 -12.06
CA ASN A 170 -9.87 0.14 -12.71
C ASN A 170 -9.18 1.13 -11.75
N THR A 171 -9.02 0.86 -10.47
CA THR A 171 -8.33 1.78 -9.55
C THR A 171 -6.87 1.41 -9.36
N ARG A 172 -6.04 2.34 -8.87
CA ARG A 172 -4.68 1.96 -8.46
C ARG A 172 -4.78 1.07 -7.22
N VAL A 173 -5.53 1.52 -6.21
CA VAL A 173 -5.81 0.72 -5.01
C VAL A 173 -7.29 0.37 -5.01
N GLY A 174 -7.61 -0.92 -4.99
CA GLY A 174 -8.97 -1.43 -4.97
C GLY A 174 -9.64 -1.15 -3.63
N GLY A 175 -8.89 -1.42 -2.57
CA GLY A 175 -9.26 -1.18 -1.19
C GLY A 175 -9.94 -2.38 -0.51
N PRO A 176 -10.22 -2.27 0.80
CA PRO A 176 -10.09 -1.04 1.58
C PRO A 176 -8.65 -0.56 1.70
N TYR A 177 -8.47 0.75 1.53
CA TYR A 177 -7.21 1.44 1.77
C TYR A 177 -7.21 2.09 3.14
N HIS A 178 -6.19 1.78 3.93
CA HIS A 178 -6.01 2.30 5.28
C HIS A 178 -4.57 2.73 5.48
N ASP A 179 -4.33 3.96 5.92
CA ASP A 179 -2.98 4.46 6.21
C ASP A 179 -2.84 5.20 7.55
N THR A 180 -3.95 5.42 8.24
CA THR A 180 -4.02 6.24 9.45
C THR A 180 -5.13 5.70 10.35
N TYR A 181 -4.89 5.70 11.66
CA TYR A 181 -5.80 5.24 12.74
C TYR A 181 -5.86 3.72 12.94
N ALA A 182 -6.36 3.28 14.09
CA ALA A 182 -6.51 1.85 14.37
C ALA A 182 -7.91 1.36 13.95
N SER A 183 -7.96 0.11 13.52
CA SER A 183 -9.21 -0.66 13.36
C SER A 183 -9.14 -1.86 14.29
N LYS A 184 -10.24 -2.25 14.91
CA LYS A 184 -10.29 -3.50 15.67
C LYS A 184 -10.42 -4.66 14.68
N SER A 185 -11.56 -4.79 14.03
CA SER A 185 -11.86 -5.88 13.10
C SER A 185 -12.30 -5.34 11.73
N ILE A 186 -11.75 -5.95 10.68
CA ILE A 186 -12.08 -5.66 9.27
C ILE A 186 -12.34 -6.99 8.55
N SER A 187 -13.43 -7.07 7.80
CA SER A 187 -13.75 -8.18 6.91
C SER A 187 -13.97 -7.71 5.48
N VAL A 188 -13.20 -8.25 4.54
CA VAL A 188 -13.26 -7.93 3.11
C VAL A 188 -13.58 -9.21 2.35
N ARG A 189 -14.83 -9.38 1.92
CA ARG A 189 -15.26 -10.66 1.36
C ARG A 189 -16.17 -10.59 0.15
N ASN A 190 -16.12 -11.60 -0.70
CA ASN A 190 -17.02 -11.74 -1.86
C ASN A 190 -17.01 -10.51 -2.79
N ASN A 191 -15.91 -9.77 -2.85
CA ASN A 191 -15.77 -8.62 -3.74
C ASN A 191 -15.12 -9.04 -5.08
N ARG A 192 -15.38 -8.25 -6.12
CA ARG A 192 -14.75 -8.40 -7.43
C ARG A 192 -13.95 -7.16 -7.77
N TYR A 193 -12.64 -7.33 -7.90
CA TYR A 193 -11.71 -6.30 -8.34
C TYR A 193 -11.29 -6.63 -9.77
N ARG A 194 -11.41 -5.67 -10.69
CA ARG A 194 -10.96 -5.85 -12.08
C ARG A 194 -10.11 -4.67 -12.53
N GLY A 195 -8.92 -4.99 -13.01
CA GLY A 195 -7.98 -4.01 -13.54
C GLY A 195 -7.41 -3.11 -12.46
N VAL A 196 -7.15 -3.65 -11.26
CA VAL A 196 -6.52 -2.89 -10.17
C VAL A 196 -4.99 -3.08 -10.16
N VAL A 197 -4.22 -2.13 -9.62
CA VAL A 197 -2.79 -2.39 -9.34
C VAL A 197 -2.65 -3.16 -8.05
N THR A 198 -3.41 -2.76 -7.03
CA THR A 198 -3.49 -3.46 -5.75
C THR A 198 -4.94 -3.69 -5.36
N GLY A 199 -5.31 -4.86 -4.86
CA GLY A 199 -6.65 -5.11 -4.31
C GLY A 199 -6.82 -4.49 -2.92
N PRO A 200 -7.16 -5.26 -1.87
CA PRO A 200 -7.09 -4.81 -0.48
C PRO A 200 -5.67 -4.33 -0.13
N TYR A 201 -5.55 -3.12 0.44
CA TYR A 201 -4.25 -2.53 0.77
C TYR A 201 -4.27 -1.84 2.13
N GLN A 202 -3.52 -2.34 3.10
CA GLN A 202 -3.33 -1.68 4.38
C GLN A 202 -1.88 -1.20 4.46
N ASN A 203 -1.69 0.12 4.63
CA ASN A 203 -0.41 0.82 4.72
C ASN A 203 -0.26 1.47 6.10
N MET A 204 -0.26 0.63 7.12
CA MET A 204 -0.34 1.01 8.53
C MET A 204 1.06 1.19 9.15
N GLY A 205 1.12 1.43 10.46
CA GLY A 205 2.39 1.58 11.18
C GLY A 205 2.83 3.01 11.40
N GLY A 206 1.91 3.98 11.35
CA GLY A 206 2.13 5.25 12.03
C GLY A 206 1.95 5.10 13.55
N VAL A 207 2.59 6.00 14.29
CA VAL A 207 2.22 6.28 15.68
C VAL A 207 1.20 7.40 15.63
N ALA A 208 0.23 7.42 16.54
CA ALA A 208 -0.60 8.60 16.76
C ALA A 208 0.26 9.77 17.30
N SER A 209 1.09 10.37 16.44
CA SER A 209 1.96 11.50 16.74
C SER A 209 1.26 12.78 16.29
N GLY A 210 0.87 13.63 17.23
CA GLY A 210 0.50 15.01 16.95
C GLY A 210 -0.90 15.26 16.40
N ILE A 211 -1.69 14.22 16.11
CA ILE A 211 -3.15 14.38 16.08
C ILE A 211 -3.59 14.23 17.54
N VAL A 212 -3.72 15.38 18.22
CA VAL A 212 -4.75 15.55 19.25
C VAL A 212 -5.97 14.86 18.67
N PRO A 213 -6.52 13.79 19.27
CA PRO A 213 -7.76 13.21 18.79
C PRO A 213 -8.69 14.38 18.47
N THR A 214 -9.33 14.40 17.31
CA THR A 214 -10.31 15.45 17.03
C THR A 214 -11.56 15.31 17.92
N GLY A 215 -11.53 14.38 18.90
CA GLY A 215 -12.29 14.46 20.14
C GLY A 215 -11.54 15.24 21.24
N PRO A 216 -12.22 15.95 22.15
CA PRO A 216 -11.67 17.02 23.01
C PRO A 216 -10.61 16.62 24.08
N VAL A 217 -9.93 15.49 23.95
CA VAL A 217 -9.00 14.95 24.95
C VAL A 217 -7.73 14.47 24.24
N GLY A 218 -6.64 15.23 24.37
CA GLY A 218 -5.30 14.73 24.06
C GLY A 218 -4.95 13.47 24.88
N PRO A 219 -3.86 12.75 24.56
CA PRO A 219 -3.42 11.63 25.40
C PRO A 219 -3.37 12.10 26.85
N PRO A 220 -4.02 11.39 27.78
CA PRO A 220 -4.13 11.86 29.15
C PRO A 220 -2.73 12.02 29.74
N PRO A 221 -2.44 13.15 30.43
CA PRO A 221 -1.13 13.38 30.99
C PRO A 221 -0.75 12.21 31.91
N GLN A 222 0.51 11.81 31.83
CA GLN A 222 1.09 10.84 32.74
C GLN A 222 0.96 11.36 34.17
N THR A 223 0.48 10.52 35.08
CA THR A 223 0.39 10.79 36.51
C THR A 223 1.42 10.00 37.32
N GLY A 224 1.97 8.95 36.72
CA GLY A 224 3.16 8.27 37.22
C GLY A 224 3.57 7.13 36.28
N LEU A 225 4.84 6.72 36.41
CA LEU A 225 5.42 5.63 35.65
C LEU A 225 6.48 4.99 36.55
N ILE A 226 6.14 3.79 37.03
CA ILE A 226 6.89 3.07 38.06
C ILE A 226 7.30 1.69 37.55
N HIS A 227 8.30 1.09 38.16
CA HIS A 227 8.67 -0.31 37.93
C HIS A 227 8.60 -1.14 39.21
N GLY A 228 8.56 -2.47 39.06
CA GLY A 228 8.22 -3.40 40.15
C GLY A 228 9.24 -3.51 41.28
N ASP A 229 10.37 -2.81 41.24
CA ASP A 229 11.43 -2.90 42.27
C ASP A 229 11.17 -2.05 43.52
N GLY A 230 10.06 -1.30 43.56
CA GLY A 230 9.57 -0.67 44.79
C GLY A 230 9.35 -1.71 45.90
N ALA A 231 9.32 -1.25 47.15
CA ALA A 231 9.36 -2.04 48.41
C ALA A 231 8.40 -3.25 48.57
N GLY A 232 7.58 -3.59 47.57
CA GLY A 232 6.74 -4.78 47.49
C GLY A 232 7.30 -5.98 46.70
N GLY A 233 8.51 -5.91 46.11
CA GLY A 233 9.20 -7.09 45.55
C GLY A 233 8.64 -7.63 44.21
N GLY A 234 8.23 -6.75 43.30
CA GLY A 234 7.77 -7.12 41.95
C GLY A 234 8.92 -7.32 40.95
N ASP A 235 8.56 -7.67 39.71
CA ASP A 235 9.50 -7.80 38.60
C ASP A 235 10.07 -6.42 38.21
N PRO A 236 11.39 -6.18 38.30
CA PRO A 236 12.01 -4.90 37.98
C PRO A 236 11.87 -4.49 36.51
N LEU A 237 11.55 -5.44 35.62
CA LEU A 237 11.29 -5.19 34.20
C LEU A 237 9.82 -4.86 33.91
N LEU A 238 8.91 -5.03 34.86
CA LEU A 238 7.50 -4.69 34.66
C LEU A 238 7.28 -3.22 35.02
N ALA A 239 7.08 -2.39 34.00
CA ALA A 239 6.66 -0.99 34.17
C ALA A 239 5.13 -0.89 34.27
N THR A 240 4.63 0.04 35.08
CA THR A 240 3.21 0.44 35.12
C THR A 240 3.11 1.93 34.84
N PHE A 241 2.47 2.25 33.72
CA PHE A 241 2.18 3.60 33.28
C PHE A 241 0.79 4.00 33.79
N MET A 242 0.69 5.17 34.42
CA MET A 242 -0.55 5.72 34.96
C MET A 242 -0.90 7.02 34.25
N THR A 243 -2.18 7.19 33.95
CA THR A 243 -2.73 8.34 33.23
C THR A 243 -3.74 9.09 34.08
N ALA A 244 -3.96 10.38 33.79
CA ALA A 244 -4.97 11.18 34.50
C ALA A 244 -6.42 10.85 34.11
N ARG A 245 -6.64 10.15 33.00
CA ARG A 245 -7.96 9.75 32.49
C ARG A 245 -7.86 8.35 31.88
N GLU A 246 -9.01 7.74 31.63
CA GLU A 246 -9.08 6.43 31.01
C GLU A 246 -8.40 6.42 29.63
N HIS A 247 -7.58 5.39 29.37
CA HIS A 247 -6.80 5.27 28.13
C HIS A 247 -7.42 4.37 27.06
N HIS A 248 -8.39 3.51 27.43
CA HIS A 248 -9.08 2.54 26.55
C HIS A 248 -8.17 1.57 25.77
N PHE A 249 -6.87 1.50 26.10
CA PHE A 249 -5.98 0.46 25.60
C PHE A 249 -6.48 -0.96 25.92
N SER A 250 -5.92 -1.95 25.23
CA SER A 250 -6.20 -3.37 25.43
C SER A 250 -4.92 -4.17 25.69
N ILE A 251 -5.03 -5.29 26.41
CA ILE A 251 -3.90 -6.22 26.60
C ILE A 251 -3.44 -6.71 25.23
N GLY A 252 -2.12 -6.81 25.02
CA GLY A 252 -1.51 -7.22 23.77
C GLY A 252 -1.33 -6.10 22.74
N GLN A 253 -1.95 -4.93 22.95
CA GLN A 253 -1.76 -3.75 22.11
C GLN A 253 -0.34 -3.20 22.23
N TRP A 254 0.21 -2.70 21.13
CA TRP A 254 1.49 -2.01 21.14
C TRP A 254 1.31 -0.51 21.41
N VAL A 255 2.14 0.03 22.29
CA VAL A 255 2.24 1.47 22.59
C VAL A 255 3.66 1.97 22.36
N LYS A 256 3.79 3.24 22.00
CA LYS A 256 5.05 3.97 22.00
C LYS A 256 5.07 4.88 23.23
N VAL A 257 6.04 4.66 24.11
CA VAL A 257 6.33 5.50 25.26
C VAL A 257 7.52 6.39 24.93
N THR A 258 7.40 7.69 25.16
CA THR A 258 8.44 8.69 24.85
C THR A 258 8.57 9.71 25.97
N GLN A 259 9.70 10.40 26.06
CA GLN A 259 9.93 11.50 27.01
C GLN A 259 9.86 11.12 28.50
N ALA A 260 9.87 9.83 28.84
CA ALA A 260 10.09 9.40 30.22
C ALA A 260 11.52 9.79 30.64
N LYS A 261 11.65 10.27 31.87
CA LYS A 261 12.90 10.74 32.45
C LYS A 261 13.11 10.18 33.84
N VAL A 262 14.35 10.02 34.26
CA VAL A 262 14.75 9.72 35.64
C VAL A 262 15.73 10.78 36.10
N GLY A 263 15.38 11.56 37.13
CA GLY A 263 16.23 12.64 37.62
C GLY A 263 16.47 13.75 36.59
N GLY A 264 15.48 14.01 35.73
CA GLY A 264 15.53 14.99 34.65
C GLY A 264 16.22 14.49 33.36
N VAL A 265 16.83 13.30 33.37
CA VAL A 265 17.56 12.74 32.23
C VAL A 265 16.64 11.84 31.40
N PRO A 266 16.54 12.00 30.07
CA PRO A 266 15.77 11.11 29.22
C PRO A 266 16.27 9.66 29.31
N GLU A 267 15.33 8.76 29.52
CA GLU A 267 15.62 7.33 29.54
C GLU A 267 15.87 6.79 28.12
N PRO A 268 16.78 5.80 27.95
CA PRO A 268 17.03 5.19 26.65
C PRO A 268 15.83 4.37 26.13
N ASP A 269 15.79 4.13 24.83
CA ASP A 269 14.85 3.18 24.25
C ASP A 269 15.12 1.77 24.80
N GLY A 270 14.05 1.08 25.21
CA GLY A 270 14.11 -0.25 25.80
C GLY A 270 13.99 -0.27 27.33
N SER A 271 14.14 0.86 28.03
CA SER A 271 13.68 1.01 29.42
C SER A 271 12.23 1.51 29.44
N TYR A 272 11.94 2.66 30.05
CA TYR A 272 10.62 3.26 29.99
C TYR A 272 10.25 3.71 28.58
N ASN A 273 11.18 4.33 27.85
CA ASN A 273 10.96 4.80 26.49
C ASN A 273 11.07 3.64 25.49
N GLY A 274 10.45 3.80 24.32
CA GLY A 274 10.46 2.83 23.23
C GLY A 274 9.07 2.29 22.91
N ARG A 275 9.03 1.14 22.24
CA ARG A 275 7.79 0.44 21.88
C ARG A 275 7.62 -0.76 22.77
N HIS A 276 6.43 -0.87 23.35
CA HIS A 276 6.14 -1.87 24.35
C HIS A 276 4.79 -2.51 24.08
N ARG A 277 4.70 -3.81 24.32
CA ARG A 277 3.43 -4.54 24.28
C ARG A 277 2.80 -4.49 25.66
N ILE A 278 1.54 -4.07 25.74
CA ILE A 278 0.80 -4.03 27.00
C ILE A 278 0.61 -5.46 27.50
N SER A 279 1.14 -5.76 28.68
CA SER A 279 1.04 -7.06 29.33
C SER A 279 -0.19 -7.18 30.23
N SER A 280 -0.63 -6.07 30.84
CA SER A 280 -1.84 -6.04 31.66
C SER A 280 -2.45 -4.64 31.75
N ILE A 281 -3.71 -4.56 32.14
CA ILE A 281 -4.43 -3.31 32.41
C ILE A 281 -5.00 -3.40 33.83
N PRO A 282 -4.24 -3.00 34.85
CA PRO A 282 -4.69 -3.07 36.24
C PRO A 282 -5.91 -2.18 36.53
N SER A 283 -6.08 -1.08 35.79
CA SER A 283 -7.23 -0.18 35.90
C SER A 283 -7.49 0.56 34.58
N PRO A 284 -8.65 1.21 34.39
CA PRO A 284 -8.90 2.04 33.20
C PRO A 284 -7.86 3.16 32.99
N THR A 285 -7.16 3.57 34.05
CA THR A 285 -6.15 4.64 34.06
C THR A 285 -4.72 4.12 34.26
N SER A 286 -4.49 2.82 34.12
CA SER A 286 -3.15 2.26 34.21
C SER A 286 -2.98 1.01 33.36
N PHE A 287 -1.82 0.89 32.74
CA PHE A 287 -1.41 -0.30 32.00
C PHE A 287 0.03 -0.64 32.34
N SER A 288 0.37 -1.92 32.22
CA SER A 288 1.73 -2.40 32.45
C SER A 288 2.31 -3.00 31.18
N TYR A 289 3.64 -2.93 31.07
CA TYR A 289 4.40 -3.51 29.97
C TYR A 289 5.77 -3.97 30.44
N VAL A 290 6.36 -4.90 29.70
CA VAL A 290 7.68 -5.45 30.02
C VAL A 290 8.76 -4.65 29.29
N MET A 291 9.71 -4.13 30.04
CA MET A 291 10.90 -3.44 29.56
C MET A 291 12.00 -4.44 29.21
N SER A 292 12.93 -4.04 28.35
CA SER A 292 14.15 -4.81 28.06
C SER A 292 15.32 -4.47 28.97
N VAL A 293 15.28 -3.31 29.62
CA VAL A 293 16.30 -2.81 30.54
C VAL A 293 15.63 -2.20 31.77
N THR A 294 16.08 -2.57 32.97
CA THR A 294 15.61 -1.98 34.22
C THR A 294 16.11 -0.53 34.35
N PRO A 295 15.22 0.47 34.53
CA PRO A 295 15.62 1.85 34.79
C PRO A 295 16.24 1.99 36.19
N ALA A 296 17.02 3.04 36.41
CA ALA A 296 17.71 3.24 37.69
C ALA A 296 16.77 3.64 38.85
N ALA A 297 15.58 4.16 38.53
CA ALA A 297 14.52 4.50 39.46
C ALA A 297 13.17 4.65 38.74
N ASN A 298 12.12 4.97 39.50
CA ASN A 298 10.84 5.44 38.95
C ASN A 298 11.02 6.71 38.09
N ALA A 299 10.19 6.87 37.08
CA ALA A 299 10.24 8.04 36.22
C ALA A 299 9.75 9.31 36.95
N ASP A 300 10.24 10.46 36.53
CA ASP A 300 9.80 11.76 37.03
C ASP A 300 8.29 11.93 36.76
N VAL A 301 7.57 12.50 37.72
CA VAL A 301 6.13 12.80 37.56
C VAL A 301 5.92 13.78 36.41
N GLY A 302 4.97 13.49 35.53
CA GLY A 302 4.69 14.25 34.31
C GLY A 302 5.72 14.04 33.19
N SER A 303 6.72 13.17 33.39
CA SER A 303 7.58 12.72 32.30
C SER A 303 7.00 11.45 31.68
N GLY A 304 6.99 11.38 30.35
CA GLY A 304 6.40 10.26 29.63
C GLY A 304 5.11 10.64 28.90
N ASN A 305 5.04 10.25 27.63
CA ASN A 305 3.82 10.19 26.84
C ASN A 305 3.68 8.78 26.30
N ALA A 306 2.49 8.22 26.40
CA ALA A 306 2.13 6.96 25.78
C ALA A 306 1.13 7.20 24.65
N ALA A 307 1.41 6.62 23.48
CA ALA A 307 0.49 6.64 22.34
C ALA A 307 0.34 5.21 21.79
N ALA A 308 -0.88 4.82 21.48
CA ALA A 308 -1.12 3.58 20.76
C ALA A 308 -0.48 3.62 19.36
N LEU A 309 0.13 2.51 18.97
CA LEU A 309 0.44 2.28 17.56
C LEU A 309 -0.87 2.07 16.79
N TRP A 310 -0.93 2.52 15.54
CA TRP A 310 -2.05 2.13 14.68
C TRP A 310 -1.92 0.65 14.33
N GLN A 311 -2.95 -0.12 14.67
CA GLN A 311 -2.98 -1.56 14.54
C GLN A 311 -4.33 -2.03 14.00
N VAL A 312 -4.33 -3.26 13.50
CA VAL A 312 -5.53 -4.03 13.18
C VAL A 312 -5.52 -5.30 14.03
N GLU A 313 -6.55 -5.51 14.83
CA GLU A 313 -6.65 -6.69 15.70
C GLU A 313 -7.02 -7.92 14.85
N GLU A 314 -8.07 -7.82 14.05
CA GLU A 314 -8.57 -8.90 13.20
C GLU A 314 -8.76 -8.42 11.76
N LEU A 315 -8.19 -9.13 10.79
CA LEU A 315 -8.34 -8.83 9.37
C LEU A 315 -8.63 -10.10 8.59
N HIS A 316 -9.81 -10.14 8.00
CA HIS A 316 -10.26 -11.24 7.14
C HIS A 316 -10.36 -10.75 5.70
N VAL A 317 -9.64 -11.39 4.78
CA VAL A 317 -9.79 -11.17 3.34
C VAL A 317 -10.15 -12.48 2.68
N GLU A 318 -11.41 -12.62 2.27
CA GLU A 318 -11.97 -13.92 1.93
C GLU A 318 -12.75 -13.94 0.64
N ARG A 319 -12.58 -14.98 -0.18
CA ARG A 319 -13.45 -15.25 -1.35
C ARG A 319 -13.59 -14.07 -2.31
N ASN A 320 -12.55 -13.25 -2.44
CA ASN A 320 -12.51 -12.16 -3.42
C ASN A 320 -11.97 -12.68 -4.76
N LEU A 321 -12.50 -12.15 -5.87
CA LEU A 321 -11.88 -12.28 -7.19
C LEU A 321 -11.08 -11.00 -7.47
N ILE A 322 -9.76 -11.12 -7.60
CA ILE A 322 -8.84 -9.99 -7.76
C ILE A 322 -8.09 -10.14 -9.08
N GLU A 323 -8.51 -9.36 -10.08
CA GLU A 323 -7.86 -9.32 -11.39
C GLU A 323 -6.95 -8.08 -11.46
N ILE A 324 -5.64 -8.29 -11.30
CA ILE A 324 -4.64 -7.20 -11.30
C ILE A 324 -4.12 -6.90 -12.71
N ILE A 325 -3.66 -5.66 -12.92
CA ILE A 325 -2.94 -5.30 -14.15
C ILE A 325 -1.46 -5.69 -14.06
N PRO A 326 -0.78 -5.95 -15.19
CA PRO A 326 0.67 -6.16 -15.19
C PRO A 326 1.45 -4.95 -14.68
N TYR A 327 2.72 -5.20 -14.33
CA TYR A 327 3.66 -4.16 -13.94
C TYR A 327 3.82 -3.12 -15.06
N ILE A 328 3.41 -1.88 -14.78
CA ILE A 328 3.47 -0.76 -15.74
C ILE A 328 4.52 0.29 -15.38
N ASN A 329 4.96 0.36 -14.12
CA ASN A 329 5.93 1.36 -13.65
C ASN A 329 6.56 1.04 -12.29
N ASP A 330 7.59 1.81 -11.91
CA ASP A 330 8.35 1.66 -10.66
C ASP A 330 7.66 2.21 -9.41
N SER A 331 6.41 2.66 -9.53
CA SER A 331 5.65 3.20 -8.39
C SER A 331 4.98 2.11 -7.53
N GLY A 332 5.55 0.91 -7.50
CA GLY A 332 5.10 -0.24 -6.73
C GLY A 332 4.61 -1.39 -7.61
N VAL A 333 4.99 -2.60 -7.19
CA VAL A 333 4.65 -3.86 -7.83
C VAL A 333 3.14 -4.15 -7.70
N PRO A 334 2.42 -4.50 -8.79
CA PRO A 334 1.03 -4.94 -8.68
C PRO A 334 0.91 -6.13 -7.72
N THR A 335 -0.05 -6.04 -6.81
CA THR A 335 -0.18 -6.99 -5.71
C THR A 335 -1.65 -7.29 -5.44
N GLY A 336 -2.07 -8.55 -5.46
CA GLY A 336 -3.46 -8.90 -5.20
C GLY A 336 -3.96 -8.41 -3.83
N ILE A 337 -3.28 -8.80 -2.77
CA ILE A 337 -3.56 -8.41 -1.37
C ILE A 337 -2.26 -7.90 -0.75
N ARG A 338 -2.28 -6.67 -0.22
CA ARG A 338 -1.08 -6.07 0.37
C ARG A 338 -1.34 -5.56 1.77
N PHE A 339 -0.52 -5.99 2.73
CA PHE A 339 -0.46 -5.41 4.06
C PHE A 339 0.98 -5.05 4.37
N GLY A 340 1.16 -3.85 4.84
CA GLY A 340 2.45 -3.43 5.33
C GLY A 340 2.34 -2.03 5.86
N GLY A 341 3.47 -1.34 5.75
CA GLY A 341 3.64 0.02 6.17
C GLY A 341 4.92 0.54 5.56
N THR A 342 4.97 1.83 5.25
CA THR A 342 6.27 2.51 5.33
C THR A 342 6.61 2.60 6.81
N LEU A 343 7.10 1.52 7.38
CA LEU A 343 7.59 1.56 8.74
C LEU A 343 8.79 2.49 8.73
N PRO A 344 8.79 3.57 9.54
CA PRO A 344 10.07 4.11 9.93
C PRO A 344 10.88 2.96 10.54
N THR A 345 12.19 3.00 10.34
CA THR A 345 13.15 1.95 10.71
C THR A 345 13.06 1.50 12.18
N ASP A 346 12.29 2.23 12.99
CA ASP A 346 12.11 2.04 14.41
C ASP A 346 11.02 0.98 14.77
N PHE A 347 10.19 0.49 13.84
CA PHE A 347 9.15 -0.53 14.13
C PHE A 347 9.61 -2.00 14.13
N THR A 348 10.93 -2.24 14.15
CA THR A 348 11.47 -3.61 14.20
C THR A 348 10.91 -4.38 15.40
N GLY A 349 10.34 -5.56 15.14
CA GLY A 349 9.77 -6.44 16.19
C GLY A 349 8.33 -6.14 16.61
N CYS A 350 7.71 -5.10 16.08
CA CYS A 350 6.30 -4.80 16.34
C CYS A 350 5.37 -5.46 15.33
N THR A 351 4.21 -5.91 15.80
CA THR A 351 3.14 -6.46 14.96
C THR A 351 2.05 -5.41 14.79
N ILE A 352 1.73 -5.08 13.55
CA ILE A 352 0.65 -4.13 13.22
C ILE A 352 -0.68 -4.88 13.12
N TYR A 353 -0.65 -6.06 12.51
CA TYR A 353 -1.82 -6.88 12.26
C TYR A 353 -1.75 -8.08 13.22
N GLN A 354 -2.66 -8.18 14.20
CA GLN A 354 -2.55 -9.24 15.21
C GLN A 354 -3.01 -10.59 14.64
N HIS A 355 -4.19 -10.62 14.02
CA HIS A 355 -4.77 -11.83 13.46
C HIS A 355 -5.23 -11.59 12.03
N VAL A 356 -4.52 -12.19 11.07
CA VAL A 356 -4.82 -12.07 9.64
C VAL A 356 -5.20 -13.43 9.07
N ALA A 357 -6.35 -13.48 8.39
CA ALA A 357 -6.82 -14.65 7.65
C ALA A 357 -7.08 -14.28 6.19
N LEU A 358 -6.36 -14.92 5.27
CA LEU A 358 -6.51 -14.76 3.82
C LEU A 358 -6.99 -16.08 3.24
N ASN A 359 -8.29 -16.17 2.94
CA ASN A 359 -8.91 -17.45 2.64
C ASN A 359 -9.72 -17.47 1.34
N GLY A 360 -9.46 -18.42 0.46
CA GLY A 360 -10.32 -18.66 -0.70
C GLY A 360 -10.33 -17.56 -1.76
N ASN A 361 -9.33 -16.68 -1.79
CA ASN A 361 -9.26 -15.62 -2.81
C ASN A 361 -8.74 -16.16 -4.14
N VAL A 362 -9.21 -15.61 -5.24
CA VAL A 362 -8.70 -15.88 -6.59
C VAL A 362 -7.97 -14.64 -7.08
N ILE A 363 -6.67 -14.76 -7.32
CA ILE A 363 -5.79 -13.67 -7.71
C ILE A 363 -5.11 -14.02 -9.02
N ARG A 364 -5.30 -13.19 -10.04
CA ARG A 364 -4.75 -13.42 -11.37
C ARG A 364 -4.57 -12.13 -12.14
N PHE A 365 -3.89 -12.20 -13.27
CA PHE A 365 -3.90 -11.09 -14.20
C PHE A 365 -5.24 -10.97 -14.91
N ILE A 366 -5.64 -9.72 -15.15
CA ILE A 366 -6.67 -9.42 -16.12
C ILE A 366 -6.22 -9.88 -17.52
N ASP A 367 -7.16 -10.40 -18.31
CA ASP A 367 -6.94 -10.82 -19.71
C ASP A 367 -5.82 -11.87 -19.90
N GLN A 368 -5.60 -12.77 -18.92
CA GLN A 368 -4.59 -13.84 -18.96
C GLN A 368 -3.15 -13.36 -19.23
N ARG A 369 -2.83 -12.14 -18.82
CA ARG A 369 -1.47 -11.60 -18.98
C ARG A 369 -0.52 -12.22 -17.95
N SER A 370 0.76 -11.88 -18.07
CA SER A 370 1.75 -12.25 -17.07
C SER A 370 2.87 -11.23 -16.98
N ASP A 371 3.34 -10.96 -15.77
CA ASP A 371 4.66 -10.45 -15.51
C ASP A 371 5.28 -11.20 -14.33
N ALA A 372 6.61 -11.22 -14.26
CA ALA A 372 7.35 -11.98 -13.26
C ALA A 372 7.50 -11.25 -11.92
N ALA A 373 7.10 -9.98 -11.83
CA ALA A 373 7.29 -9.17 -10.64
C ALA A 373 6.05 -9.18 -9.72
N SER A 374 4.85 -9.25 -10.29
CA SER A 374 3.58 -9.10 -9.55
C SER A 374 3.36 -10.19 -8.51
N LEU A 375 2.81 -9.78 -7.38
CA LEU A 375 2.59 -10.64 -6.21
C LEU A 375 1.11 -10.94 -6.01
N GLY A 376 0.81 -12.13 -5.49
CA GLY A 376 -0.53 -12.49 -5.05
C GLY A 376 -0.81 -11.88 -3.69
N VAL A 377 0.09 -12.16 -2.74
CA VAL A 377 0.02 -11.68 -1.36
C VAL A 377 1.38 -11.12 -0.96
N ASP A 378 1.39 -9.90 -0.42
CA ASP A 378 2.53 -9.29 0.28
C ASP A 378 2.03 -8.85 1.67
N ALA A 379 2.29 -9.66 2.70
CA ALA A 379 1.76 -9.44 4.04
C ALA A 379 2.89 -9.24 5.06
N SER A 380 2.98 -8.05 5.64
CA SER A 380 4.05 -7.70 6.57
C SER A 380 3.52 -7.36 7.96
N PHE A 381 4.35 -7.61 8.99
CA PHE A 381 4.07 -7.24 10.40
C PHE A 381 2.82 -7.89 10.99
N CYS A 382 2.57 -9.16 10.62
CA CYS A 382 1.47 -9.96 11.15
C CYS A 382 1.94 -10.79 12.35
N GLU A 383 1.26 -10.71 13.48
CA GLU A 383 1.55 -11.61 14.61
C GLU A 383 1.15 -13.04 14.25
N THR A 384 -0.10 -13.21 13.81
CA THR A 384 -0.60 -14.45 13.20
C THR A 384 -1.06 -14.18 11.78
N LEU A 385 -0.55 -14.94 10.82
CA LEU A 385 -0.94 -14.88 9.42
C LEU A 385 -1.30 -16.28 8.92
N ASN A 386 -2.58 -16.49 8.61
CA ASN A 386 -3.07 -17.70 7.98
C ASN A 386 -3.42 -17.39 6.52
N VAL A 387 -2.73 -18.03 5.59
CA VAL A 387 -2.98 -17.91 4.15
C VAL A 387 -3.41 -19.28 3.63
N SER A 388 -4.70 -19.43 3.35
CA SER A 388 -5.28 -20.72 2.99
C SER A 388 -6.16 -20.71 1.76
N GLN A 389 -6.13 -21.79 0.99
CA GLN A 389 -7.08 -22.06 -0.09
C GLN A 389 -7.16 -20.96 -1.16
N ASN A 390 -6.10 -20.15 -1.32
CA ASN A 390 -6.08 -19.10 -2.34
C ASN A 390 -5.64 -19.70 -3.68
N SER A 391 -6.28 -19.27 -4.76
CA SER A 391 -5.83 -19.55 -6.13
C SER A 391 -5.03 -18.34 -6.65
N VAL A 392 -3.75 -18.51 -6.97
CA VAL A 392 -2.87 -17.44 -7.44
C VAL A 392 -2.22 -17.82 -8.77
N SER A 393 -2.67 -17.20 -9.85
CA SER A 393 -2.15 -17.38 -11.21
C SER A 393 -1.37 -16.15 -11.65
N LEU A 394 -0.14 -16.03 -11.15
CA LEU A 394 0.79 -14.94 -11.48
C LEU A 394 2.15 -15.50 -11.92
N GLY A 395 2.97 -14.66 -12.57
CA GLY A 395 4.26 -15.07 -13.13
C GLY A 395 5.43 -15.07 -12.13
N ALA A 396 5.25 -14.51 -10.93
CA ALA A 396 6.29 -14.49 -9.91
C ALA A 396 6.60 -15.90 -9.39
N ALA A 397 7.89 -16.18 -9.15
CA ALA A 397 8.35 -17.46 -8.62
C ALA A 397 7.79 -17.73 -7.21
N ASN A 398 7.70 -16.68 -6.38
CA ASN A 398 7.18 -16.72 -5.02
C ASN A 398 6.05 -15.68 -4.88
N PRO A 399 4.81 -16.00 -5.31
CA PRO A 399 3.74 -15.00 -5.37
C PRO A 399 3.10 -14.72 -4.00
N ILE A 400 3.47 -15.46 -2.94
CA ILE A 400 2.96 -15.29 -1.58
C ILE A 400 4.15 -14.99 -0.66
N LEU A 401 4.24 -13.74 -0.21
CA LEU A 401 5.32 -13.24 0.64
C LEU A 401 4.80 -12.83 2.01
N ALA A 402 5.57 -13.13 3.03
CA ALA A 402 5.44 -12.56 4.36
C ALA A 402 6.76 -11.93 4.84
N SER A 403 6.69 -10.80 5.54
CA SER A 403 7.86 -10.19 6.15
C SER A 403 7.57 -9.67 7.55
N GLY A 404 8.56 -9.71 8.47
CA GLY A 404 8.38 -9.25 9.85
C GLY A 404 7.21 -9.88 10.61
N SER A 405 6.77 -11.07 10.20
CA SER A 405 5.60 -11.77 10.75
C SER A 405 6.03 -12.96 11.60
N THR A 406 5.33 -13.24 12.70
CA THR A 406 5.81 -14.18 13.73
C THR A 406 5.26 -15.60 13.56
N HIS A 407 3.95 -15.75 13.41
CA HIS A 407 3.27 -17.04 13.30
C HIS A 407 2.58 -17.16 11.95
N VAL A 408 3.34 -17.57 10.94
CA VAL A 408 2.85 -17.67 9.56
C VAL A 408 2.51 -19.12 9.22
N LYS A 409 1.33 -19.35 8.64
CA LYS A 409 0.86 -20.65 8.17
C LYS A 409 0.33 -20.54 6.74
N TYR A 410 0.74 -21.50 5.92
CA TYR A 410 0.27 -21.67 4.54
C TYR A 410 -0.41 -23.03 4.39
N PHE A 411 -1.57 -23.05 3.73
CA PHE A 411 -2.37 -24.28 3.59
C PHE A 411 -3.17 -24.28 2.28
N GLU A 412 -2.96 -25.27 1.40
CA GLU A 412 -3.75 -25.48 0.18
C GLU A 412 -3.84 -24.27 -0.77
N ASN A 413 -2.82 -23.42 -0.81
CA ASN A 413 -2.74 -22.38 -1.84
C ASN A 413 -2.31 -23.03 -3.15
N MET A 414 -2.92 -22.65 -4.27
CA MET A 414 -2.72 -23.34 -5.55
C MET A 414 -2.66 -22.36 -6.73
N LYS A 415 -2.09 -22.77 -7.85
CA LYS A 415 -2.30 -22.13 -9.16
C LYS A 415 -3.63 -22.58 -9.77
N GLU A 416 -4.09 -21.94 -10.85
CA GLU A 416 -5.28 -22.39 -11.60
C GLU A 416 -5.15 -23.82 -12.16
N ASP A 417 -3.93 -24.32 -12.37
CA ASP A 417 -3.67 -25.70 -12.80
C ASP A 417 -3.67 -26.75 -11.66
N GLY A 418 -3.92 -26.31 -10.41
CA GLY A 418 -3.93 -27.16 -9.22
C GLY A 418 -2.55 -27.38 -8.57
N THR A 419 -1.47 -26.80 -9.11
CA THR A 419 -0.14 -26.88 -8.49
C THR A 419 -0.13 -26.13 -7.16
N PHE A 420 0.33 -26.78 -6.09
CA PHE A 420 0.47 -26.13 -4.78
C PHE A 420 1.51 -24.99 -4.79
N LEU A 421 1.19 -23.95 -4.04
CA LEU A 421 2.01 -22.78 -3.84
C LEU A 421 2.48 -22.72 -2.40
N GLN A 422 3.79 -22.66 -2.23
CA GLN A 422 4.41 -22.36 -0.95
C GLN A 422 4.51 -20.85 -0.77
N GLY A 423 4.30 -20.39 0.45
CA GLY A 423 4.65 -19.01 0.82
C GLY A 423 6.11 -18.91 1.21
N SER A 424 6.64 -17.69 1.24
CA SER A 424 7.98 -17.43 1.77
C SER A 424 7.95 -16.34 2.83
N SER A 425 8.77 -16.51 3.86
CA SER A 425 8.98 -15.53 4.92
C SER A 425 10.46 -15.19 5.02
N ALA A 426 10.79 -13.90 4.90
CA ALA A 426 12.19 -13.41 4.88
C ALA A 426 13.09 -14.13 3.84
N GLY A 427 12.52 -14.44 2.67
CA GLY A 427 13.22 -15.16 1.58
C GLY A 427 13.33 -16.68 1.79
N VAL A 428 12.85 -17.21 2.92
CA VAL A 428 12.83 -18.65 3.20
C VAL A 428 11.45 -19.20 2.84
N VAL A 429 11.42 -20.12 1.89
CA VAL A 429 10.20 -20.87 1.54
C VAL A 429 9.74 -21.66 2.75
N GLN A 430 8.49 -21.47 3.15
CA GLN A 430 7.89 -22.15 4.28
C GLN A 430 7.21 -23.44 3.80
N PRO A 431 7.35 -24.55 4.55
CA PRO A 431 6.67 -25.79 4.20
C PRO A 431 5.16 -25.60 4.28
N GLU A 432 4.43 -26.33 3.44
CA GLU A 432 2.99 -26.40 3.53
C GLU A 432 2.60 -27.24 4.76
N VAL A 433 1.64 -26.76 5.56
CA VAL A 433 1.21 -27.48 6.79
C VAL A 433 0.68 -28.88 6.46
N ARG A 434 0.10 -29.06 5.27
CA ARG A 434 -0.37 -30.36 4.79
C ARG A 434 0.74 -31.40 4.73
N THR A 435 1.94 -31.03 4.26
CA THR A 435 3.09 -31.94 4.24
C THR A 435 3.44 -32.40 5.65
N VAL A 436 3.38 -31.51 6.65
CA VAL A 436 3.65 -31.85 8.05
C VAL A 436 2.58 -32.81 8.62
N VAL A 437 1.31 -32.61 8.27
CA VAL A 437 0.23 -33.50 8.72
C VAL A 437 0.33 -34.87 8.05
N GLU A 438 0.61 -34.93 6.76
CA GLU A 438 0.80 -36.20 6.02
C GLU A 438 2.03 -36.95 6.55
N GLU A 439 3.15 -36.27 6.80
CA GLU A 439 4.34 -36.88 7.43
C GLU A 439 4.06 -37.37 8.86
N ALA A 440 3.36 -36.58 9.68
CA ALA A 440 2.99 -36.99 11.03
C ALA A 440 2.06 -38.20 11.02
N LEU A 441 1.14 -38.28 10.06
CA LEU A 441 0.22 -39.40 9.93
C LEU A 441 0.94 -40.67 9.43
N ILE A 442 1.91 -40.52 8.53
CA ILE A 442 2.79 -41.63 8.12
C ILE A 442 3.63 -42.13 9.30
N LEU A 443 4.24 -41.23 10.07
CA LEU A 443 5.02 -41.58 11.27
C LEU A 443 4.18 -42.25 12.36
N ALA A 444 2.90 -41.89 12.50
CA ALA A 444 2.00 -42.51 13.47
C ALA A 444 1.54 -43.93 13.07
N LEU A 445 1.71 -44.30 11.79
CA LEU A 445 1.35 -45.62 11.26
C LEU A 445 2.54 -46.60 11.20
N LEU A 446 3.76 -46.11 11.46
CA LEU A 446 5.00 -46.88 11.60
C LEU A 446 5.27 -47.19 13.07
#